data_AF-A0A497NWE7-F1
#
_entry.id   AF-A0A497NWE7-F1
#
_cell.length_a   1.000
_cell.length_b   1.000
_cell.length_c   1.000
_cell.angle_alpha   90.00
_cell.angle_beta   90.00
_cell.angle_gamma   90.00
#
_symmetry.space_group_name_H-M   'P 1'
#
loop_
_entity.id
_entity.type
_entity.pdbx_description
1 polymer ?
#
loop_
_entity_poly.entity_id
_entity_poly.type
_entity_poly.pdbx_seq_one_letter_code
_entity_poly.pdbx_strand_id
1 'polypeptide(L)' 'ESANTKWNVELLEARDGIKGECLPKDIRYLATLGEAPLLQGAIETDKKYKQHLAASREKIIPKFSHRSR' A
#
# COMPACT_ATOMS: atom_id res chain seq x y z
N GLU A 1 -1.62 16.63 3.08
CA GLU A 1 -1.89 18.06 3.30
C GLU A 1 -1.64 18.94 2.06
N SER A 2 -0.44 19.49 1.80
CA SER A 2 -0.28 20.61 0.83
C SER A 2 -0.69 20.33 -0.62
N ALA A 3 -0.65 19.09 -1.09
CA ALA A 3 -1.05 18.73 -2.45
C ALA A 3 -2.57 18.87 -2.69
N ASN A 4 -3.39 18.63 -1.66
CA ASN A 4 -4.86 18.71 -1.74
C ASN A 4 -5.38 20.15 -1.67
N THR A 5 -4.50 21.15 -1.60
CA THR A 5 -4.89 22.56 -1.70
C THR A 5 -5.28 22.96 -3.13
N LYS A 6 -4.89 22.18 -4.13
CA LYS A 6 -5.31 22.37 -5.52
C LYS A 6 -6.75 21.90 -5.68
N TRP A 7 -7.59 22.74 -6.29
CA TRP A 7 -9.02 22.51 -6.46
C TRP A 7 -9.40 21.18 -7.17
N ASN A 8 -8.47 20.62 -7.95
CA ASN A 8 -8.64 19.40 -8.73
C ASN A 8 -7.82 18.21 -8.21
N VAL A 9 -7.36 18.25 -6.96
CA VAL A 9 -6.56 17.18 -6.35
C VAL A 9 -7.20 16.71 -5.05
N GLU A 10 -7.51 15.42 -5.00
CA GLU A 10 -7.95 14.74 -3.79
C GLU A 10 -7.11 13.47 -3.59
N LEU A 11 -5.98 13.61 -2.90
CA LEU A 11 -5.18 12.49 -2.43
C LEU A 11 -5.76 12.00 -1.11
N LEU A 12 -6.26 10.77 -1.11
CA LEU A 12 -6.72 10.09 0.09
C LEU A 12 -5.54 9.80 1.03
N GLU A 13 -5.82 9.75 2.32
CA GLU A 13 -4.82 9.36 3.33
C GLU A 13 -4.26 7.96 3.06
N ALA A 14 -2.97 7.77 3.32
CA ALA A 14 -2.35 6.45 3.25
C ALA A 14 -2.87 5.56 4.41
N ARG A 15 -3.30 4.33 4.08
CA ARG A 15 -3.88 3.35 5.03
C ARG A 15 -3.11 2.04 5.02
N ASP A 16 -3.74 0.86 5.02
CA ASP A 16 -3.00 -0.42 4.94
C ASP A 16 -2.80 -0.92 3.48
N GLY A 17 -2.63 0.02 2.56
CA GLY A 17 -2.47 -0.23 1.12
C GLY A 17 -3.77 -0.38 0.32
N ILE A 18 -3.63 -0.72 -0.95
CA ILE A 18 -4.73 -0.97 -1.90
C ILE A 18 -5.41 -2.28 -1.48
N LYS A 19 -6.70 -2.19 -1.17
CA LYS A 19 -7.57 -3.30 -0.73
C LYS A 19 -8.81 -3.42 -1.62
N GLY A 20 -9.71 -4.31 -1.22
CA GLY A 20 -10.94 -4.60 -1.94
C GLY A 20 -10.71 -5.55 -3.10
N GLU A 21 -11.80 -6.02 -3.70
CA GLU A 21 -11.73 -6.97 -4.82
C GLU A 21 -11.47 -6.25 -6.15
N CYS A 22 -12.16 -5.15 -6.40
CA CYS A 22 -12.20 -4.49 -7.71
C CYS A 22 -10.85 -3.91 -8.13
N LEU A 23 -10.30 -2.95 -7.37
CA LEU A 23 -9.09 -2.23 -7.79
C LEU A 23 -7.89 -3.16 -8.06
N PRO A 24 -7.54 -4.13 -7.18
CA PRO A 24 -6.44 -5.04 -7.48
C PRO A 24 -6.72 -5.91 -8.72
N LYS A 25 -7.97 -6.31 -8.96
CA LYS A 25 -8.37 -7.14 -10.11
C LYS A 25 -8.28 -6.35 -11.40
N ASP A 26 -8.86 -5.15 -11.42
CA ASP A 26 -8.94 -4.31 -12.61
C ASP A 26 -7.56 -3.82 -13.04
N ILE A 27 -6.72 -3.38 -12.10
CA ILE A 27 -5.35 -2.94 -12.40
C ILE A 27 -4.52 -4.09 -12.98
N ARG A 28 -4.65 -5.31 -12.43
CA ARG A 28 -3.95 -6.49 -12.97
C ARG A 28 -4.45 -6.82 -14.38
N TYR A 29 -5.76 -6.85 -14.58
CA TYR A 29 -6.34 -7.11 -15.90
C TYR A 29 -5.85 -6.09 -16.94
N LEU A 30 -5.94 -4.79 -16.64
CA LEU A 30 -5.47 -3.74 -17.53
C LEU A 30 -3.98 -3.85 -17.83
N ALA A 31 -3.16 -4.20 -16.84
CA ALA A 31 -1.73 -4.41 -17.04
C ALA A 31 -1.39 -5.62 -17.94
N THR A 32 -2.33 -6.53 -18.20
CA THR A 32 -2.13 -7.63 -19.16
C THR A 32 -2.38 -7.23 -20.62
N LEU A 33 -3.05 -6.10 -20.86
CA LEU A 33 -3.45 -5.68 -22.20
C LEU A 33 -2.33 -4.96 -22.97
N GLY A 34 -1.19 -4.66 -22.32
CA GLY A 34 -0.05 -4.00 -22.94
C GLY A 34 0.94 -3.45 -21.92
N GLU A 35 1.88 -2.63 -22.39
CA GLU A 35 2.81 -1.94 -21.50
C GLU A 35 2.08 -0.91 -20.64
N ALA A 36 2.10 -1.14 -19.33
CA ALA A 36 1.39 -0.31 -18.35
C ALA A 36 2.31 0.08 -17.18
N PRO A 37 3.39 0.85 -17.41
CA PRO A 37 4.39 1.15 -16.38
C PRO A 37 3.81 1.86 -15.15
N LEU A 38 2.79 2.70 -15.33
CA LEU A 38 2.11 3.36 -14.22
C LEU A 38 1.31 2.38 -13.34
N LEU A 39 0.61 1.42 -13.95
CA LEU A 39 -0.16 0.41 -13.23
C LEU A 39 0.76 -0.58 -12.50
N GLN A 40 1.84 -0.99 -13.17
CA GLN A 40 2.86 -1.84 -12.57
C GLN A 40 3.56 -1.12 -11.40
N GLY A 41 3.90 0.15 -11.58
CA GLY A 41 4.45 1.00 -10.52
C GLY A 41 3.52 1.11 -9.31
N ALA A 42 2.21 1.26 -9.54
CA ALA A 42 1.23 1.28 -8.46
C ALA A 42 1.18 -0.05 -7.67
N ILE A 43 1.18 -1.19 -8.36
CA ILE A 43 1.19 -2.52 -7.72
C ILE A 43 2.47 -2.71 -6.89
N GLU A 44 3.63 -2.39 -7.45
CA GLU A 44 4.92 -2.56 -6.77
C GLU A 44 5.06 -1.62 -5.57
N THR A 45 4.56 -0.39 -5.68
CA THR A 45 4.55 0.58 -4.58
C THR A 45 3.66 0.10 -3.44
N ASP A 46 2.46 -0.41 -3.74
CA ASP A 46 1.57 -0.98 -2.73
C ASP A 46 2.22 -2.16 -1.98
N LYS A 47 2.89 -3.05 -2.71
CA LYS A 47 3.64 -4.18 -2.13
C LYS A 47 4.73 -3.70 -1.16
N LYS A 48 5.57 -2.76 -1.59
CA LYS A 48 6.63 -2.18 -0.75
C LYS A 48 6.08 -1.48 0.47
N TYR A 49 4.98 -0.76 0.30
CA TYR A 49 4.31 -0.06 1.40
C TYR A 49 3.76 -1.03 2.46
N LYS A 50 3.11 -2.12 2.05
CA LYS A 50 2.64 -3.17 2.97
C LYS A 50 3.79 -3.83 3.74
N GLN A 51 4.92 -4.09 3.08
CA GLN A 51 6.14 -4.59 3.74
C GLN A 51 6.69 -3.60 4.76
N HIS A 52 6.73 -2.31 4.41
CA HIS A 52 7.13 -1.25 5.33
C HIS A 52 6.22 -1.19 6.57
N LEU A 53 4.90 -1.28 6.38
CA LEU A 53 3.96 -1.31 7.49
C LEU A 53 4.16 -2.53 8.39
N ALA A 54 4.36 -3.73 7.82
CA ALA A 54 4.63 -4.94 8.60
C ALA A 54 5.89 -4.81 9.45
N ALA A 55 7.01 -4.35 8.85
CA ALA A 55 8.27 -4.13 9.55
C ALA A 55 8.15 -3.05 10.64
N SER A 56 7.36 -2.00 10.41
CA SER A 56 7.11 -0.94 11.39
C SER A 56 6.23 -1.42 12.55
N ARG A 57 5.27 -2.32 12.30
CA ARG A 57 4.41 -2.92 13.34
C ARG A 57 5.18 -3.89 14.25
N GLU A 58 6.11 -4.66 13.70
CA GLU A 58 6.99 -5.55 14.47
C GLU A 58 7.92 -4.80 15.44
N LYS A 59 8.28 -3.54 15.13
CA LYS A 59 9.08 -2.70 16.03
C LYS A 59 8.29 -2.17 17.23
N ILE A 60 6.96 -2.09 17.12
CA ILE A 60 6.08 -1.51 18.15
C ILE A 60 5.65 -2.57 19.19
N ILE A 61 5.62 -3.86 18.81
CA ILE A 61 5.36 -4.93 19.75
C ILE A 61 6.71 -5.37 20.32
N PRO A 62 7.11 -4.94 21.53
CA PRO A 62 8.28 -5.55 22.15
C PRO A 62 7.96 -7.03 22.28
N LYS A 63 8.91 -7.89 21.87
CA LYS A 63 8.81 -9.34 22.06
C LYS A 63 8.68 -9.61 23.56
N PHE A 64 7.46 -9.57 24.10
CA PHE A 64 7.10 -10.19 25.36
C PHE A 64 7.07 -11.71 25.12
N SER A 65 8.22 -12.26 24.71
CA SER A 65 8.44 -13.70 24.77
C SER A 65 8.52 -14.04 26.25
N HIS A 66 7.55 -14.81 26.70
CA HIS A 66 7.51 -15.45 28.00
C HIS A 66 8.89 -15.98 28.40
N ARG A 67 9.51 -15.33 29.40
CA ARG A 67 10.44 -15.98 30.31
C ARG A 67 9.65 -16.34 31.56
N SER A 68 8.81 -17.37 31.45
CA SER A 68 8.32 -18.08 32.63
C SER A 68 9.30 -19.20 32.92
N ARG A 69 10.03 -18.98 34.02
CA ARG A 69 10.77 -19.89 34.91
C ARG A 69 11.08 -21.29 34.43
#